data_AF-A0A4Q2ZEL8-F1
#
_entry.id   AF-A0A4Q2ZEL8-F1
#
_cell.length_a   1.000
_cell.length_b   1.000
_cell.length_c   1.000
_cell.angle_alpha   90.00
_cell.angle_beta   90.00
_cell.angle_gamma   90.00
#
_symmetry.space_group_name_H-M   'P 1'
#
loop_
_entity.id
_entity.type
_entity.pdbx_description
1 polymer ?
#
loop_
_entity_poly.entity_id
_entity_poly.type
_entity_poly.pdbx_seq_one_letter_code
_entity_poly.pdbx_strand_id
1 'polypeptide(L)'
;MPTPEEAAADRAAIEAREPDHLVPFDGDPADWKVRYAGQLRKRLGLESPFYIEMLVQPSFSPEYAVSLIGGPYWGADPASEEKLTLRYSIGDKSIWYSIPENNKEKVQKEVTVETKTVDFPKAQGVRIHKLWDRMIGRVRFPEEVNSGLDGTTFAFATRRGRGEVWSPQSRKSPLLLVELGHGLIDYCKAPEEKRADVLKEIVVKIGRLEKYLDEHPVNLK
;
A
#
# COMPACT_ATOMS: atom_id res chain seq x y z
N MET A 1 29.44 5.88 15.92
CA MET A 1 28.07 6.39 15.68
C MET A 1 28.22 7.68 14.90
N PRO A 2 27.44 7.88 13.83
CA PRO A 2 27.50 9.12 13.07
C PRO A 2 27.12 10.31 13.97
N THR A 3 27.75 11.45 13.71
CA THR A 3 27.36 12.73 14.29
C THR A 3 25.98 13.16 13.75
N PRO A 4 25.25 14.08 14.43
CA PRO A 4 24.00 14.62 13.90
C PRO A 4 24.13 15.25 12.51
N GLU A 5 25.28 15.85 12.21
CA GLU A 5 25.58 16.47 10.91
C GLU A 5 25.78 15.42 9.81
N GLU A 6 26.55 14.36 10.09
CA GLU A 6 26.71 13.22 9.17
C GLU A 6 25.36 12.52 8.92
N ALA A 7 24.55 12.31 9.97
CA ALA A 7 23.22 11.71 9.82
C ALA A 7 22.27 12.59 8.99
N ALA A 8 22.36 13.92 9.10
CA ALA A 8 21.57 14.84 8.29
C ALA A 8 22.02 14.85 6.82
N ALA A 9 23.34 14.82 6.57
CA ALA A 9 23.90 14.75 5.22
C ALA A 9 23.52 13.43 4.53
N ASP A 10 23.64 12.30 5.23
CA ASP A 10 23.23 10.99 4.71
C ASP A 10 21.73 10.96 4.37
N ARG A 11 20.89 11.52 5.24
CA ARG A 11 19.45 11.62 4.97
C ARG A 11 19.16 12.47 3.73
N ALA A 12 19.80 13.63 3.59
CA ALA A 12 19.62 14.47 2.41
C ALA A 12 20.06 13.76 1.12
N ALA A 13 21.13 12.98 1.19
CA ALA A 13 21.61 12.18 0.07
C ALA A 13 20.63 11.05 -0.31
N ILE A 14 20.02 10.38 0.67
CA ILE A 14 18.96 9.37 0.44
C ILE A 14 17.74 10.04 -0.20
N GLU A 15 17.27 11.15 0.36
CA GLU A 15 16.09 11.87 -0.15
C GLU A 15 16.27 12.34 -1.60
N ALA A 16 17.49 12.74 -1.97
CA ALA A 16 17.83 13.14 -3.33
C ALA A 16 17.74 11.97 -4.33
N ARG A 17 18.07 10.75 -3.90
CA ARG A 17 18.10 9.54 -4.76
C ARG A 17 16.78 8.79 -4.84
N GLU A 18 15.85 9.04 -3.91
CA GLU A 18 14.57 8.34 -3.93
C GLU A 18 13.69 8.78 -5.12
N PRO A 19 13.18 7.83 -5.92
CA PRO A 19 12.31 8.15 -7.05
C PRO A 19 10.98 8.73 -6.57
N ASP A 20 10.49 9.78 -7.25
CA ASP A 20 9.14 10.31 -7.05
C ASP A 20 8.08 9.53 -7.86
N HIS A 21 8.20 8.22 -7.87
CA HIS A 21 7.28 7.31 -8.56
C HIS A 21 7.32 5.92 -7.93
N LEU A 22 6.28 5.14 -8.20
CA LEU A 22 6.24 3.72 -7.91
C LEU A 22 6.97 2.95 -9.02
N VAL A 23 7.57 1.81 -8.68
CA VAL A 23 8.16 0.90 -9.66
C VAL A 23 7.15 -0.20 -10.05
N PRO A 24 7.21 -0.78 -11.27
CA PRO A 24 6.31 -1.84 -11.67
C PRO A 24 6.36 -3.03 -10.71
N PHE A 25 5.18 -3.46 -10.25
CA PHE A 25 5.03 -4.63 -9.40
C PHE A 25 4.34 -5.74 -10.18
N ASP A 26 5.04 -6.87 -10.34
CA ASP A 26 4.42 -8.10 -10.80
C ASP A 26 3.79 -8.83 -9.61
N GLY A 27 2.49 -8.65 -9.43
CA GLY A 27 1.77 -9.27 -8.34
C GLY A 27 1.40 -10.72 -8.57
N ASP A 28 1.71 -11.27 -9.75
CA ASP A 28 1.50 -12.67 -10.11
C ASP A 28 2.78 -13.23 -10.77
N PRO A 29 3.93 -13.18 -10.08
CA PRO A 29 5.25 -13.42 -10.67
C PRO A 29 5.43 -14.87 -11.07
N ALA A 30 6.10 -15.14 -12.19
CA ALA A 30 6.52 -16.50 -12.56
C ALA A 30 7.56 -17.08 -11.56
N ASP A 31 7.59 -18.40 -11.36
CA ASP A 31 8.50 -19.18 -10.49
C ASP A 31 8.10 -19.31 -8.99
N TRP A 32 9.02 -19.67 -8.08
CA TRP A 32 8.78 -19.86 -6.63
C TRP A 32 8.07 -18.68 -5.97
N LYS A 33 8.21 -17.48 -6.55
CA LYS A 33 7.48 -16.28 -6.16
C LYS A 33 5.96 -16.43 -6.35
N VAL A 34 5.49 -17.25 -7.31
CA VAL A 34 4.06 -17.64 -7.48
C VAL A 34 3.52 -18.22 -6.16
N ARG A 35 4.28 -19.13 -5.53
CA ARG A 35 3.80 -19.84 -4.34
C ARG A 35 3.63 -18.89 -3.17
N TYR A 36 4.62 -18.04 -2.92
CA TYR A 36 4.54 -17.05 -1.85
C TYR A 36 3.49 -15.98 -2.15
N ALA A 37 3.51 -15.36 -3.34
CA ALA A 37 2.54 -14.34 -3.72
C ALA A 37 1.11 -14.88 -3.69
N GLY A 38 0.88 -16.08 -4.21
CA GLY A 38 -0.42 -16.75 -4.16
C GLY A 38 -0.88 -17.05 -2.72
N GLN A 39 0.00 -17.57 -1.85
CA GLN A 39 -0.31 -17.79 -0.44
C GLN A 39 -0.61 -16.47 0.28
N LEU A 40 0.17 -15.43 0.03
CA LEU A 40 0.00 -14.11 0.61
C LEU A 40 -1.35 -13.50 0.23
N ARG A 41 -1.66 -13.44 -1.07
CA ARG A 41 -2.92 -12.91 -1.58
C ARG A 41 -4.12 -13.72 -1.06
N LYS A 42 -4.04 -15.05 -1.13
CA LYS A 42 -5.11 -15.93 -0.66
C LYS A 42 -5.36 -15.76 0.84
N ARG A 43 -4.32 -15.80 1.67
CA ARG A 43 -4.45 -15.70 3.13
C ARG A 43 -4.97 -14.34 3.57
N LEU A 44 -4.49 -13.25 2.96
CA LEU A 44 -4.96 -11.90 3.28
C LEU A 44 -6.31 -11.54 2.62
N GLY A 45 -6.91 -12.45 1.83
CA GLY A 45 -8.23 -12.27 1.22
C GLY A 45 -8.23 -11.33 0.00
N LEU A 46 -7.12 -11.20 -0.71
CA LEU A 46 -6.90 -10.25 -1.81
C LEU A 46 -7.41 -10.76 -3.18
N GLU A 47 -8.26 -11.79 -3.19
CA GLU A 47 -8.85 -12.38 -4.40
C GLU A 47 -10.15 -11.66 -4.82
N SER A 48 -10.74 -10.84 -3.93
CA SER A 48 -11.97 -10.10 -4.20
C SER A 48 -11.74 -8.89 -5.11
N PRO A 49 -12.72 -8.48 -5.93
CA PRO A 49 -12.63 -7.23 -6.67
C PRO A 49 -12.46 -6.06 -5.70
N PHE A 50 -11.37 -5.34 -5.84
CA PHE A 50 -11.07 -4.13 -5.09
C PHE A 50 -11.20 -2.89 -5.99
N TYR A 51 -11.44 -1.76 -5.33
CA TYR A 51 -11.33 -0.43 -5.92
C TYR A 51 -9.89 0.05 -5.84
N ILE A 52 -9.30 -0.05 -4.65
CA ILE A 52 -7.87 0.14 -4.40
C ILE A 52 -7.35 -0.92 -3.43
N GLU A 53 -6.06 -1.23 -3.49
CA GLU A 53 -5.38 -2.12 -2.58
C GLU A 53 -3.99 -1.56 -2.22
N MET A 54 -3.60 -1.73 -0.96
CA MET A 54 -2.23 -1.63 -0.49
C MET A 54 -1.89 -2.90 0.27
N LEU A 55 -0.85 -3.59 -0.17
CA LEU A 55 -0.24 -4.75 0.46
C LEU A 55 1.11 -4.32 1.04
N VAL A 56 1.37 -4.69 2.29
CA VAL A 56 2.59 -4.34 3.00
C VAL A 56 3.33 -5.60 3.42
N GLN A 57 4.61 -5.66 3.06
CA GLN A 57 5.49 -6.81 3.26
C GLN A 57 6.75 -6.39 4.02
N PRO A 58 6.67 -6.28 5.36
CA PRO A 58 7.84 -6.00 6.19
C PRO A 58 8.77 -7.21 6.29
N SER A 59 10.09 -7.00 6.40
CA SER A 59 11.06 -8.10 6.54
C SER A 59 10.89 -8.92 7.82
N PHE A 60 10.46 -8.28 8.93
CA PHE A 60 10.52 -8.87 10.28
C PHE A 60 9.22 -8.82 11.07
N SER A 61 8.12 -8.42 10.44
CA SER A 61 6.81 -8.42 11.07
C SER A 61 5.77 -9.04 10.14
N PRO A 62 4.59 -9.44 10.64
CA PRO A 62 3.55 -10.01 9.80
C PRO A 62 3.16 -9.08 8.64
N GLU A 63 2.89 -9.68 7.50
CA GLU A 63 2.37 -9.00 6.32
C GLU A 63 0.90 -8.63 6.56
N TYR A 64 0.50 -7.50 5.99
CA TYR A 64 -0.86 -6.98 6.14
C TYR A 64 -1.29 -6.23 4.89
N ALA A 65 -2.60 -6.04 4.74
CA ALA A 65 -3.17 -5.35 3.60
C ALA A 65 -4.37 -4.50 4.00
N VAL A 66 -4.64 -3.47 3.20
CA VAL A 66 -5.88 -2.71 3.23
C VAL A 66 -6.44 -2.60 1.82
N SER A 67 -7.74 -2.89 1.68
CA SER A 67 -8.46 -2.81 0.42
C SER A 67 -9.73 -1.98 0.61
N LEU A 68 -10.02 -1.10 -0.35
CA LEU A 68 -11.33 -0.50 -0.48
C LEU A 68 -12.13 -1.33 -1.49
N ILE A 69 -13.26 -1.86 -1.06
CA ILE A 69 -14.13 -2.78 -1.81
C ILE A 69 -15.42 -2.06 -2.18
N GLY A 70 -15.97 -2.37 -3.34
CA GLY A 70 -17.14 -1.70 -3.92
C GLY A 70 -16.76 -0.50 -4.80
N GLY A 71 -17.75 0.29 -5.19
CA GLY A 71 -17.57 1.46 -6.05
C GLY A 71 -17.90 1.15 -7.51
N PRO A 72 -18.14 2.19 -8.34
CA PRO A 72 -18.69 2.00 -9.66
C PRO A 72 -17.79 1.06 -10.46
N TYR A 73 -18.28 -0.16 -10.68
CA TYR A 73 -17.68 -1.10 -11.62
C TYR A 73 -17.59 -0.44 -13.00
N TRP A 74 -16.79 -1.00 -13.92
CA TRP A 74 -16.70 -0.51 -15.29
C TRP A 74 -18.09 -0.21 -15.89
N GLY A 75 -18.42 1.08 -16.06
CA GLY A 75 -19.70 1.53 -16.60
C GLY A 75 -20.87 1.65 -15.62
N ALA A 76 -20.68 1.36 -14.34
CA ALA A 76 -21.70 1.61 -13.32
C ALA A 76 -21.84 3.12 -13.08
N ASP A 77 -23.08 3.56 -12.96
CA ASP A 77 -23.42 4.95 -12.70
C ASP A 77 -22.67 5.46 -11.44
N PRO A 78 -21.91 6.56 -11.51
CA PRO A 78 -21.35 7.22 -10.33
C PRO A 78 -22.40 7.53 -9.25
N ALA A 79 -23.67 7.65 -9.64
CA ALA A 79 -24.82 7.82 -8.74
C ALA A 79 -25.29 6.51 -8.08
N SER A 80 -24.72 5.34 -8.40
CA SER A 80 -25.11 4.08 -7.77
C SER A 80 -24.97 4.15 -6.25
N GLU A 81 -25.95 3.67 -5.51
CA GLU A 81 -25.92 3.64 -4.03
C GLU A 81 -24.95 2.58 -3.48
N GLU A 82 -24.02 2.08 -4.29
CA GLU A 82 -23.06 1.07 -3.84
C GLU A 82 -22.24 1.58 -2.67
N LYS A 83 -22.37 0.86 -1.56
CA LYS A 83 -21.60 1.09 -0.36
C LYS A 83 -20.13 0.78 -0.62
N LEU A 84 -19.25 1.64 -0.12
CA LEU A 84 -17.83 1.34 -0.05
C LEU A 84 -17.52 0.70 1.28
N THR A 85 -16.74 -0.37 1.24
CA THR A 85 -16.34 -1.13 2.41
C THR A 85 -14.82 -1.16 2.48
N LEU A 86 -14.26 -0.75 3.61
CA LEU A 86 -12.83 -0.83 3.86
C LEU A 86 -12.51 -2.11 4.63
N ARG A 87 -11.58 -2.90 4.09
CA ARG A 87 -11.11 -4.15 4.70
C ARG A 87 -9.64 -4.04 5.07
N TYR A 88 -9.29 -4.42 6.29
CA TYR A 88 -7.92 -4.60 6.76
C TYR A 88 -7.69 -6.06 7.14
N SER A 89 -6.60 -6.65 6.66
CA SER A 89 -6.21 -8.03 6.95
C SER A 89 -4.77 -8.07 7.45
N ILE A 90 -4.48 -8.87 8.47
CA ILE A 90 -3.11 -9.07 9.00
C ILE A 90 -2.90 -10.51 9.46
N GLY A 91 -1.73 -11.08 9.17
CA GLY A 91 -1.31 -12.36 9.74
C GLY A 91 -0.91 -12.25 11.21
N ASP A 92 -1.16 -13.29 12.00
CA ASP A 92 -0.64 -13.39 13.39
C ASP A 92 0.89 -13.55 13.43
N LYS A 93 1.47 -14.08 12.35
CA LYS A 93 2.92 -14.21 12.11
C LYS A 93 3.22 -14.02 10.62
N SER A 94 4.51 -13.92 10.27
CA SER A 94 4.92 -13.80 8.87
C SER A 94 4.52 -15.03 8.03
N ILE A 95 3.82 -14.76 6.93
CA ILE A 95 3.46 -15.71 5.88
C ILE A 95 4.72 -16.19 5.17
N TRP A 96 5.70 -15.31 4.92
CA TRP A 96 6.98 -15.70 4.34
C TRP A 96 7.64 -16.83 5.13
N TYR A 97 7.84 -16.64 6.44
CA TYR A 97 8.45 -17.66 7.32
C TYR A 97 7.53 -18.84 7.65
N SER A 98 6.28 -18.83 7.17
CA SER A 98 5.37 -19.97 7.34
C SER A 98 5.58 -21.07 6.28
N ILE A 99 6.26 -20.75 5.19
CA ILE A 99 6.49 -21.64 4.05
C ILE A 99 7.77 -22.47 4.31
N PRO A 100 7.76 -23.81 4.11
CA PRO A 100 8.91 -24.69 4.38
C PRO A 100 10.22 -24.20 3.76
N GLU A 101 10.17 -23.69 2.54
CA GLU A 101 11.31 -23.20 1.78
C GLU A 101 12.04 -22.05 2.50
N ASN A 102 11.27 -21.24 3.22
CA ASN A 102 11.70 -19.96 3.78
C ASN A 102 11.93 -19.99 5.30
N ASN A 103 11.71 -21.11 5.96
CA ASN A 103 12.05 -21.28 7.38
C ASN A 103 13.16 -22.30 7.63
N LYS A 104 13.73 -22.25 8.83
CA LYS A 104 14.88 -23.09 9.23
C LYS A 104 14.46 -24.53 9.45
N GLU A 105 13.23 -24.74 9.93
CA GLU A 105 12.71 -26.05 10.32
C GLU A 105 12.21 -26.87 9.12
N LYS A 106 12.07 -26.26 7.92
CA LYS A 106 11.58 -26.88 6.69
C LYS A 106 10.19 -27.51 6.84
N VAL A 107 9.32 -26.88 7.64
CA VAL A 107 7.94 -27.33 7.88
C VAL A 107 6.94 -26.22 7.56
N GLN A 108 5.73 -26.60 7.14
CA GLN A 108 4.66 -25.64 6.95
C GLN A 108 4.15 -25.19 8.31
N LYS A 109 4.23 -23.90 8.60
CA LYS A 109 3.61 -23.31 9.80
C LYS A 109 2.23 -22.76 9.44
N GLU A 110 1.28 -22.92 10.35
CA GLU A 110 -0.05 -22.33 10.21
C GLU A 110 0.01 -20.83 10.52
N VAL A 111 -0.71 -20.03 9.74
CA VAL A 111 -0.87 -18.57 9.95
C VAL A 111 -2.35 -18.29 10.00
N THR A 112 -2.79 -17.65 11.08
CA THR A 112 -4.16 -17.17 11.21
C THR A 112 -4.20 -15.72 10.74
N VAL A 113 -5.25 -15.35 10.01
CA VAL A 113 -5.43 -13.97 9.53
C VAL A 113 -6.61 -13.34 10.24
N GLU A 114 -6.35 -12.21 10.89
CA GLU A 114 -7.40 -11.34 11.41
C GLU A 114 -7.87 -10.43 10.27
N THR A 115 -9.19 -10.34 10.07
CA THR A 115 -9.80 -9.42 9.09
C THR A 115 -10.82 -8.54 9.77
N LYS A 116 -10.71 -7.23 9.55
CA LYS A 116 -11.68 -6.23 9.99
C LYS A 116 -12.27 -5.51 8.78
N THR A 117 -13.57 -5.29 8.82
CA THR A 117 -14.33 -4.70 7.72
C THR A 117 -15.25 -3.62 8.26
N VAL A 118 -15.25 -2.44 7.64
CA VAL A 118 -16.05 -1.29 8.07
C VAL A 118 -16.61 -0.53 6.87
N ASP A 119 -17.77 0.10 7.03
CA ASP A 119 -18.31 1.02 6.01
C ASP A 119 -17.41 2.25 5.88
N PHE A 120 -17.20 2.68 4.63
CA PHE A 120 -16.35 3.81 4.31
C PHE A 120 -17.11 4.91 3.55
N PRO A 121 -16.93 6.19 3.90
CA PRO A 121 -17.59 7.29 3.23
C PRO A 121 -17.29 7.34 1.72
N LYS A 122 -18.34 7.27 0.89
CA LYS A 122 -18.23 7.21 -0.57
C LYS A 122 -17.42 8.38 -1.16
N ALA A 123 -17.68 9.61 -0.70
CA ALA A 123 -17.02 10.80 -1.21
C ALA A 123 -15.49 10.75 -1.04
N GLN A 124 -15.01 10.32 0.14
CA GLN A 124 -13.59 10.15 0.42
C GLN A 124 -13.01 8.97 -0.36
N GLY A 125 -13.73 7.84 -0.44
CA GLY A 125 -13.29 6.68 -1.20
C GLY A 125 -13.06 6.97 -2.68
N VAL A 126 -13.94 7.76 -3.31
CA VAL A 126 -13.77 8.21 -4.71
C VAL A 126 -12.54 9.11 -4.88
N ARG A 127 -12.28 10.03 -3.94
CA ARG A 127 -11.08 10.88 -3.98
C ARG A 127 -9.81 10.06 -3.84
N ILE A 128 -9.78 9.14 -2.88
CA ILE A 128 -8.65 8.23 -2.66
C ILE A 128 -8.38 7.39 -3.91
N HIS A 129 -9.42 6.82 -4.53
CA HIS A 129 -9.25 6.05 -5.77
C HIS A 129 -8.63 6.89 -6.89
N LYS A 130 -9.08 8.14 -7.09
CA LYS A 130 -8.48 9.04 -8.08
C LYS A 130 -6.99 9.29 -7.82
N LEU A 131 -6.59 9.43 -6.55
CA LEU A 131 -5.17 9.58 -6.18
C LEU A 131 -4.37 8.31 -6.42
N TRP A 132 -4.92 7.16 -6.05
CA TRP A 132 -4.32 5.85 -6.35
C TRP A 132 -4.10 5.68 -7.85
N ASP A 133 -5.12 5.95 -8.66
CA ASP A 133 -5.04 5.86 -10.13
C ASP A 133 -4.00 6.84 -10.70
N ARG A 134 -3.94 8.08 -10.18
CA ARG A 134 -2.91 9.05 -10.58
C ARG A 134 -1.53 8.48 -10.28
N MET A 135 -1.31 7.92 -9.10
CA MET A 135 -0.04 7.31 -8.69
C MET A 135 0.35 6.10 -9.53
N ILE A 136 -0.60 5.20 -9.78
CA ILE A 136 -0.41 4.03 -10.65
C ILE A 136 -0.09 4.48 -12.09
N GLY A 137 -0.70 5.56 -12.58
CA GLY A 137 -0.38 6.13 -13.90
C GLY A 137 1.06 6.66 -14.03
N ARG A 138 1.73 6.96 -12.91
CA ARG A 138 3.15 7.39 -12.86
C ARG A 138 4.13 6.24 -12.67
N VAL A 139 3.68 4.98 -12.62
CA VAL A 139 4.57 3.82 -12.42
C VAL A 139 5.62 3.77 -13.53
N ARG A 140 6.91 3.72 -13.18
CA ARG A 140 8.03 3.65 -14.12
C ARG A 140 9.15 2.78 -13.57
N PHE A 141 9.90 2.13 -14.46
CA PHE A 141 11.10 1.41 -14.04
C PHE A 141 12.11 2.40 -13.47
N PRO A 142 12.75 2.08 -12.35
CA PRO A 142 13.72 2.98 -11.75
C PRO A 142 14.99 3.03 -12.59
N GLU A 143 15.65 4.18 -12.62
CA GLU A 143 16.96 4.34 -13.29
C GLU A 143 18.07 3.62 -12.49
N GLU A 144 17.95 3.60 -11.16
CA GLU A 144 18.85 2.93 -10.24
C GLU A 144 18.09 1.92 -9.37
N VAL A 145 18.70 0.76 -9.12
CA VAL A 145 18.09 -0.26 -8.24
C VAL A 145 18.25 0.19 -6.79
N ASN A 146 17.21 0.81 -6.24
CA ASN A 146 17.09 1.03 -4.80
C ASN A 146 16.55 -0.26 -4.15
N SER A 147 17.45 -1.13 -3.71
CA SER A 147 17.12 -2.29 -2.90
C SER A 147 18.03 -2.37 -1.67
N GLY A 148 17.46 -2.83 -0.56
CA GLY A 148 18.22 -3.18 0.63
C GLY A 148 17.85 -4.58 1.11
N LEU A 149 18.65 -5.12 2.03
CA LEU A 149 18.41 -6.43 2.62
C LEU A 149 17.18 -6.43 3.53
N ASP A 150 16.97 -5.32 4.25
CA ASP A 150 15.95 -5.17 5.28
C ASP A 150 15.10 -3.94 5.02
N GLY A 151 13.78 -4.09 5.06
CA GLY A 151 12.88 -2.98 4.83
C GLY A 151 11.42 -3.38 4.83
N THR A 152 10.61 -2.56 4.17
CA THR A 152 9.20 -2.84 3.95
C THR A 152 8.85 -2.50 2.52
N THR A 153 8.38 -3.50 1.79
CA THR A 153 7.78 -3.27 0.46
C THR A 153 6.32 -2.90 0.64
N PHE A 154 5.91 -1.82 -0.01
CA PHE A 154 4.53 -1.37 -0.12
C PHE A 154 4.09 -1.54 -1.57
N ALA A 155 3.22 -2.51 -1.83
CA ALA A 155 2.63 -2.74 -3.14
C ALA A 155 1.23 -2.13 -3.21
N PHE A 156 0.97 -1.37 -4.25
CA PHE A 156 -0.28 -0.68 -4.52
C PHE A 156 -0.91 -1.22 -5.79
N ALA A 157 -2.23 -1.33 -5.80
CA ALA A 157 -2.96 -1.76 -6.99
C ALA A 157 -4.28 -1.00 -7.16
N THR A 158 -4.60 -0.71 -8.41
CA THR A 158 -5.98 -0.50 -8.87
C THR A 158 -6.26 -1.47 -10.02
N ARG A 159 -7.45 -1.40 -10.62
CA ARG A 159 -7.74 -2.17 -11.84
C ARG A 159 -6.90 -1.75 -13.04
N ARG A 160 -6.31 -0.55 -13.03
CA ARG A 160 -5.54 0.01 -14.15
C ARG A 160 -4.08 -0.42 -14.12
N GLY A 161 -3.58 -0.90 -12.99
CA GLY A 161 -2.20 -1.31 -12.87
C GLY A 161 -1.77 -1.51 -11.43
N ARG A 162 -0.50 -1.85 -11.28
CA ARG A 162 0.13 -2.12 -9.99
C ARG A 162 1.49 -1.43 -9.95
N GLY A 163 1.93 -1.05 -8.76
CA GLY A 163 3.25 -0.52 -8.53
C GLY A 163 3.65 -0.67 -7.07
N GLU A 164 4.95 -0.68 -6.80
CA GLU A 164 5.48 -0.81 -5.45
C GLU A 164 6.50 0.27 -5.14
N VAL A 165 6.80 0.40 -3.85
CA VAL A 165 7.92 1.19 -3.34
C VAL A 165 8.50 0.47 -2.15
N TRP A 166 9.82 0.55 -2.00
CA TRP A 166 10.53 -0.05 -0.88
C TRP A 166 10.97 1.05 0.10
N SER A 167 10.48 0.95 1.34
CA SER A 167 10.86 1.80 2.49
C SER A 167 11.02 3.30 2.18
N PRO A 168 10.03 3.99 1.58
CA PRO A 168 10.20 5.39 1.19
C PRO A 168 10.43 6.28 2.42
N GLN A 169 11.44 7.15 2.36
CA GLN A 169 11.83 8.04 3.47
C GLN A 169 11.62 9.53 3.14
N SER A 170 11.70 9.89 1.87
CA SER A 170 11.53 11.25 1.39
C SER A 170 10.06 11.65 1.40
N ARG A 171 9.79 12.94 1.66
CA ARG A 171 8.43 13.52 1.61
C ARG A 171 7.94 13.75 0.16
N LYS A 172 8.16 12.76 -0.69
CA LYS A 172 7.70 12.67 -2.08
C LYS A 172 6.38 11.89 -2.17
N SER A 173 5.84 11.75 -3.37
CA SER A 173 4.52 11.15 -3.57
C SER A 173 4.39 9.69 -3.06
N PRO A 174 5.41 8.81 -3.12
CA PRO A 174 5.26 7.45 -2.58
C PRO A 174 5.07 7.40 -1.07
N LEU A 175 5.81 8.21 -0.29
CA LEU A 175 5.63 8.26 1.17
C LEU A 175 4.25 8.80 1.54
N LEU A 176 3.79 9.87 0.87
CA LEU A 176 2.46 10.42 1.10
C LEU A 176 1.35 9.40 0.80
N LEU A 177 1.54 8.54 -0.20
CA LEU A 177 0.63 7.44 -0.52
C LEU A 177 0.64 6.35 0.58
N VAL A 178 1.82 5.98 1.08
CA VAL A 178 1.96 5.05 2.23
C VAL A 178 1.25 5.60 3.46
N GLU A 179 1.49 6.87 3.81
CA GLU A 179 0.84 7.53 4.95
C GLU A 179 -0.69 7.53 4.83
N LEU A 180 -1.21 7.77 3.62
CA LEU A 180 -2.64 7.68 3.33
C LEU A 180 -3.15 6.26 3.51
N GLY A 181 -2.44 5.25 3.01
CA GLY A 181 -2.76 3.84 3.21
C GLY A 181 -2.78 3.42 4.68
N HIS A 182 -1.81 3.89 5.48
CA HIS A 182 -1.82 3.68 6.94
C HIS A 182 -2.99 4.40 7.62
N GLY A 183 -3.36 5.60 7.17
CA GLY A 183 -4.57 6.28 7.65
C GLY A 183 -5.84 5.45 7.44
N LEU A 184 -5.95 4.72 6.32
CA LEU A 184 -7.06 3.79 6.09
C LEU A 184 -7.05 2.62 7.08
N ILE A 185 -5.88 2.07 7.38
CA ILE A 185 -5.73 1.02 8.40
C ILE A 185 -6.18 1.53 9.76
N ASP A 186 -5.76 2.74 10.14
CA ASP A 186 -6.16 3.38 11.41
C ASP A 186 -7.67 3.55 11.48
N TYR A 187 -8.31 3.97 10.40
CA TYR A 187 -9.77 4.10 10.33
C TYR A 187 -10.48 2.76 10.51
N CYS A 188 -9.96 1.71 9.87
CA CYS A 188 -10.51 0.36 10.03
C CYS A 188 -10.36 -0.12 11.49
N LYS A 189 -9.20 0.10 12.11
CA LYS A 189 -8.90 -0.30 13.49
C LYS A 189 -9.66 0.51 14.54
N ALA A 190 -10.00 1.77 14.26
CA ALA A 190 -10.66 2.65 15.20
C ALA A 190 -12.02 2.09 15.71
N PRO A 191 -12.35 2.31 17.00
CA PRO A 191 -13.72 2.24 17.50
C PRO A 191 -14.64 3.19 16.73
N GLU A 192 -15.93 2.86 16.64
CA GLU A 192 -16.89 3.60 15.83
C GLU A 192 -16.96 5.09 16.20
N GLU A 193 -16.96 5.39 17.50
CA GLU A 193 -17.00 6.73 18.07
C GLU A 193 -15.77 7.59 17.73
N LYS A 194 -14.64 6.97 17.36
CA LYS A 194 -13.40 7.67 16.96
C LYS A 194 -13.21 7.77 15.45
N ARG A 195 -14.01 7.05 14.65
CA ARG A 195 -13.85 7.01 13.18
C ARG A 195 -13.99 8.39 12.54
N ALA A 196 -14.86 9.25 13.07
CA ALA A 196 -15.02 10.61 12.58
C ALA A 196 -13.74 11.44 12.69
N ASP A 197 -12.97 11.28 13.77
CA ASP A 197 -11.71 11.99 13.97
C ASP A 197 -10.60 11.43 13.09
N VAL A 198 -10.49 10.10 12.99
CA VAL A 198 -9.53 9.47 12.06
C VAL A 198 -9.82 9.85 10.61
N LEU A 199 -11.10 10.00 10.24
CA LEU A 199 -11.49 10.47 8.91
C LEU A 199 -11.01 11.90 8.63
N LYS A 200 -11.02 12.80 9.61
CA LYS A 200 -10.46 14.16 9.44
C LYS A 200 -8.98 14.09 9.11
N GLU A 201 -8.23 13.24 9.81
CA GLU A 201 -6.81 13.02 9.53
C GLU A 201 -6.57 12.42 8.14
N ILE A 202 -7.43 11.49 7.70
CA ILE A 202 -7.40 10.99 6.32
C ILE A 202 -7.63 12.13 5.32
N VAL A 203 -8.61 13.01 5.55
CA VAL A 203 -8.88 14.15 4.66
C VAL A 203 -7.67 15.08 4.55
N VAL A 204 -6.93 15.30 5.65
CA VAL A 204 -5.68 16.06 5.62
C VAL A 204 -4.64 15.34 4.74
N LYS A 205 -4.47 14.03 4.88
CA LYS A 205 -3.53 13.23 4.07
C LYS A 205 -3.91 13.24 2.58
N ILE A 206 -5.20 13.12 2.25
CA ILE A 206 -5.73 13.27 0.89
C ILE A 206 -5.32 14.63 0.32
N GLY A 207 -5.55 15.73 1.05
CA GLY A 207 -5.21 17.08 0.60
C GLY A 207 -3.71 17.30 0.39
N ARG A 208 -2.86 16.68 1.22
CA ARG A 208 -1.38 16.74 1.04
C ARG A 208 -0.94 16.06 -0.24
N LEU A 209 -1.44 14.84 -0.51
CA LEU A 209 -1.09 14.10 -1.72
C LEU A 209 -1.67 14.77 -2.97
N GLU A 210 -2.92 15.26 -2.93
CA GLU A 210 -3.52 16.06 -4.01
C GLU A 210 -2.64 17.25 -4.36
N LYS A 211 -2.33 18.09 -3.37
CA LYS A 211 -1.49 19.28 -3.56
C LYS A 211 -0.14 18.93 -4.17
N TYR A 212 0.54 17.91 -3.64
CA TYR A 212 1.84 17.49 -4.16
C TYR A 212 1.76 17.07 -5.63
N LEU A 213 0.76 16.25 -6.00
CA LEU A 213 0.60 15.77 -7.37
C LEU A 213 0.17 16.86 -8.34
N ASP A 214 -0.49 17.91 -7.87
CA ASP A 214 -0.87 19.07 -8.69
C ASP A 214 0.34 19.99 -8.94
N GLU A 215 1.22 20.17 -7.94
CA GLU A 215 2.47 20.93 -8.07
C GLU A 215 3.52 20.21 -8.92
N HIS A 216 3.43 18.88 -9.03
CA HIS A 216 4.36 18.04 -9.77
C HIS A 216 3.62 17.22 -10.82
N PRO A 217 3.08 17.80 -11.90
CA PRO A 217 2.37 17.05 -12.93
C PRO A 217 3.30 16.10 -13.70
N VAL A 218 2.79 14.95 -14.14
CA VAL A 218 3.53 14.09 -15.09
C VAL A 218 3.38 14.68 -16.49
N ASN A 219 4.50 15.01 -17.13
CA ASN A 219 4.53 15.20 -18.57
C ASN A 219 4.41 13.83 -19.24
N LEU A 220 3.18 13.40 -19.50
CA LEU A 220 2.91 12.23 -20.33
C LEU A 220 3.29 12.63 -21.77
N LYS A 221 4.48 12.20 -22.21
CA LYS A 221 4.87 12.22 -23.62
C LYS A 221 4.23 11.05 -24.35
#